data_AF-A0AAW3A8N2-F1
#
_entry.id   AF-A0AAW3A8N2-F1
#
_cell.length_a   1.000
_cell.length_b   1.000
_cell.length_c   1.000
_cell.angle_alpha   90.00
_cell.angle_beta   90.00
_cell.angle_gamma   90.00
#
_symmetry.space_group_name_H-M   'P 1'
#
loop_
_entity.id
_entity.type
_entity.pdbx_description
1 polymer ?
#
loop_
_entity_poly.entity_id
_entity_poly.type
_entity_poly.pdbx_seq_one_letter_code
_entity_poly.pdbx_strand_id
1 'polypeptide(L)'
;MTRFYLGFGIIVSLVVYLTAQSFSVAYANPSDSARMGNTVAIIVLVLSLGLMAAPFPFLGGMDKEASKEYPNYPQDAGIGFENESDKRVLKPAADNTTQAENTPAKVYESQKPCDERADASHPEACWRTASQVIVVAEKVVVEKKIPRNNYYDQDPKYHTTFWQSLEQPDIWLCCWNALATWGCGMVVAFNSAQIYRALANDVYESKVNTMYSAIISVASALGRLTMGVLEFILSRQPSETRPVITIAFPVSSICMVIGLIFLLALPLESKAIVIGFFFSSFGNGFSWACTALTVHSVFAKDIGKHYNFMYVGAFIAVIALNRFGYGENYDRQAKLNRDADLAAGRTPIYPRCAGKKCVANSMVILLCVNATAIVGSTWLHLRYRRFVLKRRVECTVELENCRLDVQQAENVQPGLNSVNMCSETH
;
A
#
# COMPACT_ATOMS: atom_id res chain seq x y z
N MET A 1 -4.87 13.57 -10.95
CA MET A 1 -6.27 13.06 -10.91
C MET A 1 -6.57 12.07 -12.04
N THR A 2 -6.22 12.38 -13.29
CA THR A 2 -6.49 11.54 -14.48
C THR A 2 -5.98 10.09 -14.36
N ARG A 3 -4.77 9.90 -13.80
CA ARG A 3 -4.18 8.57 -13.52
C ARG A 3 -5.07 7.65 -12.68
N PHE A 4 -5.68 8.18 -11.62
CA PHE A 4 -6.52 7.38 -10.73
C PHE A 4 -7.78 6.89 -11.45
N TYR A 5 -8.49 7.80 -12.15
CA TYR A 5 -9.71 7.43 -12.89
C TYR A 5 -9.42 6.49 -14.06
N LEU A 6 -8.34 6.74 -14.81
CA LEU A 6 -7.90 5.84 -15.88
C LEU A 6 -7.60 4.45 -15.33
N GLY A 7 -6.81 4.40 -14.26
CA GLY A 7 -6.46 3.15 -13.60
C GLY A 7 -7.65 2.38 -13.08
N PHE A 8 -8.53 3.06 -12.36
CA PHE A 8 -9.76 2.49 -11.86
C PHE A 8 -10.63 1.95 -13.00
N GLY A 9 -10.78 2.70 -14.09
CA GLY A 9 -11.53 2.27 -15.27
C GLY A 9 -10.94 1.02 -15.94
N ILE A 10 -9.61 0.95 -16.08
CA ILE A 10 -8.91 -0.23 -16.62
C ILE A 10 -9.16 -1.45 -15.73
N ILE A 11 -9.00 -1.31 -14.41
CA ILE A 11 -9.20 -2.42 -13.48
C ILE A 11 -10.66 -2.90 -13.48
N VAL A 12 -11.63 -1.98 -13.44
CA VAL A 12 -13.06 -2.34 -13.53
C VAL A 12 -13.36 -3.07 -14.85
N SER A 13 -12.84 -2.57 -15.97
CA SER A 13 -13.01 -3.22 -17.28
C SER A 13 -12.41 -4.62 -17.30
N LEU A 14 -11.21 -4.79 -16.73
CA LEU A 14 -10.53 -6.08 -16.65
C LEU A 14 -11.30 -7.07 -15.75
N VAL A 15 -11.82 -6.62 -14.61
CA VAL A 15 -12.66 -7.44 -13.73
C VAL A 15 -13.93 -7.88 -14.44
N VAL A 16 -14.68 -6.95 -15.04
CA VAL A 16 -15.93 -7.28 -15.75
C VAL A 16 -15.66 -8.22 -16.92
N TYR A 17 -14.63 -7.94 -17.72
CA TYR A 17 -14.30 -8.72 -18.91
C TYR A 17 -13.85 -10.14 -18.56
N LEU A 18 -12.91 -10.31 -17.63
CA LEU A 18 -12.42 -11.65 -17.23
C LEU A 18 -13.53 -12.48 -16.60
N THR A 19 -14.43 -11.86 -15.85
CA THR A 19 -15.58 -12.54 -15.26
C THR A 19 -16.55 -13.03 -16.35
N ALA A 20 -16.97 -12.13 -17.23
CA ALA A 20 -17.89 -12.44 -18.31
C ALA A 20 -17.32 -13.52 -19.25
N GLN A 21 -16.02 -13.44 -19.56
CA GLN A 21 -15.31 -14.43 -20.35
C GLN A 21 -15.28 -15.80 -19.64
N SER A 22 -14.99 -15.84 -18.33
CA SER A 22 -14.95 -17.10 -17.57
C SER A 22 -16.31 -17.82 -17.58
N PHE A 23 -17.40 -17.07 -17.42
CA PHE A 23 -18.76 -17.62 -17.53
C PHE A 23 -19.09 -18.05 -18.96
N SER A 24 -18.75 -17.23 -19.95
CA SER A 24 -19.02 -17.53 -21.36
C SER A 24 -18.32 -18.81 -21.81
N VAL A 25 -17.05 -19.01 -21.43
CA VAL A 25 -16.32 -20.24 -21.75
C VAL A 25 -16.91 -21.46 -21.05
N ALA A 26 -17.35 -21.32 -19.80
CA ALA A 26 -17.89 -22.42 -19.01
C ALA A 26 -19.29 -22.89 -19.44
N TYR A 27 -20.15 -21.95 -19.86
CA TYR A 27 -21.57 -22.23 -20.10
C TYR A 27 -21.99 -22.16 -21.57
N ALA A 28 -21.37 -21.29 -22.38
CA ALA A 28 -21.75 -21.09 -23.77
C ALA A 28 -20.89 -21.86 -24.79
N ASN A 29 -19.80 -22.49 -24.32
CA ASN A 29 -18.85 -23.28 -25.11
C ASN A 29 -18.50 -22.64 -26.49
N PRO A 30 -17.84 -21.46 -26.47
CA PRO A 30 -17.62 -20.65 -27.67
C PRO A 30 -16.66 -21.33 -28.66
N SER A 31 -16.81 -20.98 -29.94
CA SER A 31 -15.95 -21.45 -31.04
C SER A 31 -14.48 -21.06 -30.86
N ASP A 32 -13.57 -21.76 -31.55
CA ASP A 32 -12.13 -21.51 -31.44
C ASP A 32 -11.72 -20.09 -31.84
N SER A 33 -12.38 -19.51 -32.86
CA SER A 33 -12.17 -18.11 -33.24
C SER A 33 -12.58 -17.14 -32.13
N ALA A 34 -13.68 -17.41 -31.43
CA ALA A 34 -14.12 -16.59 -30.29
C ALA A 34 -13.19 -16.75 -29.08
N ARG A 35 -12.65 -17.96 -28.84
CA ARG A 35 -11.63 -18.20 -27.81
C ARG A 35 -10.34 -17.43 -28.11
N MET A 36 -9.89 -17.43 -29.37
CA MET A 36 -8.72 -16.66 -29.80
C MET A 36 -8.95 -15.15 -29.65
N GLY A 37 -10.13 -14.64 -30.06
CA GLY A 37 -10.50 -13.24 -29.87
C GLY A 37 -10.50 -12.82 -28.39
N ASN A 38 -11.03 -13.68 -27.51
CA ASN A 38 -11.00 -13.46 -26.07
C ASN A 38 -9.56 -13.38 -25.53
N THR A 39 -8.68 -14.28 -25.96
CA THR A 39 -7.26 -14.26 -25.56
C THR A 39 -6.58 -12.96 -25.97
N VAL A 40 -6.78 -12.50 -27.21
CA VAL A 40 -6.22 -11.23 -27.69
C VAL A 40 -6.71 -10.05 -26.86
N ALA A 41 -8.02 -9.99 -26.57
CA ALA A 41 -8.59 -8.94 -25.74
C ALA A 41 -8.01 -8.95 -24.30
N ILE A 42 -7.81 -10.12 -23.70
CA ILE A 42 -7.14 -10.24 -22.39
C ILE A 42 -5.72 -9.69 -22.45
N ILE A 43 -4.95 -10.05 -23.48
CA ILE A 43 -3.57 -9.55 -23.66
C ILE A 43 -3.57 -8.02 -23.75
N VAL A 44 -4.46 -7.44 -24.56
CA VAL A 44 -4.58 -5.98 -24.72
C VAL A 44 -4.95 -5.31 -23.39
N LEU A 45 -5.94 -5.85 -22.66
CA LEU A 45 -6.35 -5.32 -21.37
C LEU A 45 -5.23 -5.42 -20.32
N VAL A 46 -4.50 -6.52 -20.27
CA VAL A 46 -3.35 -6.68 -19.35
C VAL A 46 -2.22 -5.72 -19.72
N LEU A 47 -1.90 -5.58 -21.01
CA LEU A 47 -0.90 -4.61 -21.47
C LEU A 47 -1.30 -3.16 -21.17
N SER A 48 -2.60 -2.85 -21.17
CA SER A 48 -3.09 -1.52 -20.82
C SER A 48 -2.78 -1.12 -19.37
N LEU A 49 -2.53 -2.08 -18.45
CA LEU A 49 -2.03 -1.77 -17.11
C LEU A 49 -0.67 -1.06 -17.15
N GLY A 50 0.14 -1.32 -18.18
CA GLY A 50 1.40 -0.61 -18.42
C GLY A 50 1.22 0.90 -18.65
N LEU A 51 0.05 1.33 -19.15
CA LEU A 51 -0.27 2.75 -19.32
C LEU A 51 -0.35 3.49 -17.98
N MET A 52 -0.66 2.79 -16.88
CA MET A 52 -0.66 3.39 -15.54
C MET A 52 0.76 3.70 -15.06
N ALA A 53 1.75 2.89 -15.45
CA ALA A 53 3.15 3.08 -15.10
C ALA A 53 3.89 4.01 -16.06
N ALA A 54 3.30 4.31 -17.22
CA ALA A 54 3.94 5.12 -18.24
C ALA A 54 4.13 6.58 -17.77
N PRO A 55 5.33 7.16 -17.92
CA PRO A 55 5.65 8.51 -17.45
C PRO A 55 5.13 9.60 -18.39
N PHE A 56 3.90 9.47 -18.91
CA PHE A 56 3.37 10.45 -19.85
C PHE A 56 2.89 11.74 -19.14
N PRO A 57 3.26 12.94 -19.63
CA PRO A 57 2.91 14.22 -19.01
C PRO A 57 1.41 14.45 -18.89
N PHE A 58 0.62 14.11 -19.92
CA PHE A 58 -0.84 14.28 -19.93
C PHE A 58 -1.58 13.39 -18.90
N LEU A 59 -0.92 12.36 -18.38
CA LEU A 59 -1.44 11.54 -17.28
C LEU A 59 -1.09 12.14 -15.90
N GLY A 60 -0.30 13.21 -15.85
CA GLY A 60 0.30 13.77 -14.63
C GLY A 60 1.67 13.16 -14.34
N GLY A 61 2.41 12.77 -15.39
CA GLY A 61 3.84 12.43 -15.33
C GLY A 61 4.68 13.64 -14.98
N MET A 62 5.95 13.44 -14.58
CA MET A 62 6.80 14.51 -14.08
C MET A 62 6.88 15.65 -15.12
N ASP A 63 6.25 16.79 -14.81
CA ASP A 63 6.32 18.01 -15.62
C ASP A 63 7.70 18.70 -15.48
N LYS A 64 8.53 18.22 -14.57
CA LYS A 64 9.88 18.75 -14.34
C LYS A 64 10.92 17.78 -14.90
N GLU A 65 11.81 18.30 -15.74
CA GLU A 65 13.05 17.61 -16.09
C GLU A 65 13.78 17.20 -14.81
N ALA A 66 14.37 16.00 -14.79
CA ALA A 66 15.22 15.58 -13.68
C ALA A 66 16.30 16.65 -13.46
N SER A 67 16.36 17.24 -12.27
CA SER A 67 17.40 18.22 -11.95
C SER A 67 18.76 17.56 -12.20
N LYS A 68 19.58 18.15 -13.08
CA LYS A 68 20.96 17.70 -13.30
C LYS A 68 21.83 17.89 -12.05
N GLU A 69 21.36 18.70 -11.10
CA GLU A 69 21.84 18.69 -9.72
C GLU A 69 21.19 17.55 -8.95
N TYR A 70 22.03 16.56 -8.62
CA TYR A 70 21.76 15.65 -7.52
C TYR A 70 21.45 16.50 -6.28
N PRO A 71 20.46 16.11 -5.45
CA PRO A 71 20.36 16.69 -4.13
C PRO A 71 21.70 16.47 -3.43
N ASN A 72 22.29 17.54 -2.87
CA ASN A 72 23.43 17.43 -1.97
C ASN A 72 23.01 16.52 -0.81
N TYR A 73 23.35 15.23 -0.91
CA TYR A 73 23.36 14.38 0.26
C TYR A 73 24.37 15.01 1.23
N PRO A 74 24.03 15.17 2.52
CA PRO A 74 25.01 15.54 3.52
C PRO A 74 26.14 14.52 3.41
N GLN A 75 27.26 14.95 2.86
CA GLN A 75 28.46 14.14 2.76
C GLN A 75 28.97 14.08 4.19
N ASP A 76 28.72 12.93 4.82
CA ASP A 76 29.33 12.44 6.05
C ASP A 76 29.85 13.56 6.96
N ALA A 77 29.00 14.00 7.90
CA ALA A 77 29.52 14.55 9.14
C ALA A 77 30.41 13.45 9.73
N GLY A 78 31.72 13.62 9.53
CA GLY A 78 32.72 12.61 9.80
C GLY A 78 32.63 12.10 11.22
N ILE A 79 32.18 10.86 11.38
CA ILE A 79 32.59 10.06 12.52
C ILE A 79 33.99 9.57 12.16
N GLY A 80 34.99 10.39 12.48
CA GLY A 80 36.38 9.99 12.43
C GLY A 80 36.59 8.81 13.37
N PHE A 81 36.70 7.60 12.82
CA PHE A 81 37.51 6.57 13.44
C PHE A 81 38.96 6.90 13.11
N GLU A 82 39.64 7.56 14.03
CA GLU A 82 41.10 7.59 14.05
C GLU A 82 41.60 6.15 14.16
N ASN A 83 42.08 5.59 13.05
CA ASN A 83 42.96 4.43 13.09
C ASN A 83 44.39 4.94 12.88
N GLU A 84 45.07 5.11 14.01
CA GLU A 84 46.48 5.47 14.13
C GLU A 84 47.37 4.29 13.71
N SER A 85 47.47 4.01 12.41
CA SER A 85 48.51 3.11 11.87
C SER A 85 48.49 3.07 10.34
N ASP A 86 49.05 4.08 9.68
CA ASP A 86 50.15 3.84 8.72
C ASP A 86 50.70 5.16 8.18
N LYS A 87 51.84 5.57 8.76
CA LYS A 87 52.78 6.47 8.09
C LYS A 87 53.45 5.69 6.97
N ARG A 88 53.28 6.10 5.72
CA ARG A 88 54.39 6.10 4.75
C ARG A 88 54.17 7.04 3.56
N VAL A 89 54.83 8.20 3.67
CA VAL A 89 55.69 8.81 2.64
C VAL A 89 55.13 8.90 1.21
N LEU A 90 54.77 10.12 0.79
CA LEU A 90 55.47 10.80 -0.30
C LEU A 90 55.35 12.32 -0.14
N LYS A 91 56.50 12.99 -0.11
CA LYS A 91 56.66 14.45 0.00
C LYS A 91 56.46 15.14 -1.36
N PRO A 92 56.29 16.48 -1.37
CA PRO A 92 55.76 17.27 -2.50
C PRO A 92 56.87 17.82 -3.42
N ALA A 93 56.47 18.35 -4.58
CA ALA A 93 57.23 19.33 -5.36
C ALA A 93 56.21 20.41 -5.80
N ALA A 94 56.24 21.66 -5.31
CA ALA A 94 57.25 22.73 -5.38
C ALA A 94 57.47 23.25 -6.81
N ASP A 95 56.97 24.46 -7.10
CA ASP A 95 57.73 25.66 -7.52
C ASP A 95 56.80 26.71 -8.18
N ASN A 96 56.60 27.88 -7.55
CA ASN A 96 57.24 29.20 -7.79
C ASN A 96 56.38 30.05 -8.77
N THR A 97 56.05 31.34 -8.59
CA THR A 97 56.85 32.47 -8.10
C THR A 97 55.96 33.74 -7.88
N THR A 98 56.32 34.55 -6.88
CA THR A 98 56.31 36.05 -6.77
C THR A 98 55.05 36.94 -6.78
N GLN A 99 54.92 37.65 -5.65
CA GLN A 99 54.75 39.11 -5.40
C GLN A 99 53.41 39.86 -5.58
N ALA A 100 52.95 40.38 -4.43
CA ALA A 100 52.34 41.69 -4.11
C ALA A 100 51.06 42.14 -4.84
N GLU A 101 49.96 42.40 -4.10
CA GLU A 101 49.56 43.75 -3.61
C GLU A 101 48.20 43.69 -2.89
N ASN A 102 47.91 44.73 -2.09
CA ASN A 102 46.76 44.85 -1.19
C ASN A 102 45.45 45.26 -1.89
N THR A 103 44.31 45.00 -1.21
CA THR A 103 42.98 45.69 -1.26
C THR A 103 41.84 44.97 -2.03
N PRO A 104 40.57 44.97 -1.53
CA PRO A 104 39.55 43.97 -1.85
C PRO A 104 38.68 44.36 -3.06
N ALA A 105 38.33 43.37 -3.90
CA ALA A 105 37.54 43.59 -5.11
C ALA A 105 36.05 43.25 -4.91
N LYS A 106 35.23 44.22 -5.32
CA LYS A 106 33.77 44.28 -5.37
C LYS A 106 33.18 43.31 -6.40
N VAL A 107 32.02 42.73 -6.08
CA VAL A 107 31.13 42.09 -7.07
C VAL A 107 30.19 43.16 -7.64
N TYR A 108 30.17 43.27 -8.97
CA TYR A 108 29.31 44.21 -9.70
C TYR A 108 27.89 43.66 -9.88
N GLU A 109 26.93 44.52 -9.56
CA GLU A 109 25.55 44.52 -10.04
C GLU A 109 25.51 45.12 -11.45
N SER A 110 24.75 44.53 -12.38
CA SER A 110 24.41 45.17 -13.65
C SER A 110 22.95 44.89 -14.00
N GLN A 111 22.20 45.97 -14.07
CA GLN A 111 20.79 46.04 -14.40
C GLN A 111 20.63 47.13 -15.47
N LYS A 112 19.75 46.88 -16.46
CA LYS A 112 19.00 47.80 -17.36
C LYS A 112 19.05 47.35 -18.83
N PRO A 113 18.16 47.86 -19.71
CA PRO A 113 16.72 48.17 -19.58
C PRO A 113 15.90 47.67 -20.80
N CYS A 114 14.56 47.70 -20.74
CA CYS A 114 13.70 47.53 -21.92
C CYS A 114 13.21 48.89 -22.42
N ASP A 115 13.35 49.17 -23.72
CA ASP A 115 12.87 50.38 -24.40
C ASP A 115 11.70 50.09 -25.36
N GLU A 116 10.90 51.12 -25.61
CA GLU A 116 9.56 51.13 -26.22
C GLU A 116 9.52 51.19 -27.78
N ARG A 117 8.34 50.81 -28.31
CA ARG A 117 7.62 51.25 -29.54
C ARG A 117 7.64 50.45 -30.86
N ALA A 118 6.39 50.12 -31.25
CA ALA A 118 5.78 49.97 -32.60
C ALA A 118 6.15 48.70 -33.42
N ASP A 119 5.24 47.94 -34.05
CA ASP A 119 3.77 47.94 -34.16
C ASP A 119 3.27 46.54 -34.65
N ALA A 120 2.05 46.19 -34.23
CA ALA A 120 1.07 45.16 -34.60
C ALA A 120 1.40 43.88 -35.43
N SER A 121 1.25 42.70 -34.79
CA SER A 121 0.29 41.63 -35.22
C SER A 121 0.25 40.36 -34.30
N HIS A 122 -0.67 40.36 -33.31
CA HIS A 122 -1.34 39.21 -32.63
C HIS A 122 -0.51 38.17 -31.77
N PRO A 123 -1.12 37.46 -30.79
CA PRO A 123 -0.71 37.48 -29.37
C PRO A 123 -0.61 36.09 -28.68
N GLU A 124 -0.41 36.09 -27.34
CA GLU A 124 -0.60 35.01 -26.33
C GLU A 124 0.62 34.13 -26.00
N ALA A 125 1.02 33.88 -24.74
CA ALA A 125 0.61 34.38 -23.42
C ALA A 125 1.74 34.11 -22.40
N CYS A 126 2.17 35.14 -21.68
CA CYS A 126 3.04 35.06 -20.50
C CYS A 126 2.12 34.97 -19.26
N TRP A 127 2.14 33.85 -18.55
CA TRP A 127 1.35 33.69 -17.33
C TRP A 127 1.91 34.58 -16.22
N ARG A 128 1.16 35.63 -15.90
CA ARG A 128 1.36 36.54 -14.76
C ARG A 128 1.02 35.83 -13.46
N THR A 129 1.91 35.93 -12.49
CA THR A 129 1.64 35.77 -11.06
C THR A 129 0.67 36.87 -10.63
N ALA A 130 -0.61 36.53 -10.43
CA ALA A 130 -1.60 37.47 -9.93
C ALA A 130 -1.41 37.69 -8.42
N SER A 131 -0.64 38.70 -8.04
CA SER A 131 -0.76 39.34 -6.73
C SER A 131 -1.69 40.54 -6.91
N GLN A 132 -2.93 40.46 -6.42
CA GLN A 132 -3.79 41.64 -6.34
C GLN A 132 -3.38 42.47 -5.13
N VAL A 133 -2.76 43.62 -5.39
CA VAL A 133 -2.55 44.69 -4.41
C VAL A 133 -3.67 45.70 -4.62
N ILE A 134 -4.63 45.76 -3.70
CA ILE A 134 -5.59 46.86 -3.61
C ILE A 134 -5.01 47.84 -2.57
N VAL A 135 -4.56 49.00 -3.04
CA VAL A 135 -4.15 50.11 -2.18
C VAL A 135 -5.41 50.90 -1.83
N VAL A 136 -5.87 50.78 -0.59
CA VAL A 136 -6.71 51.79 0.06
C VAL A 136 -6.14 52.04 1.45
N ALA A 137 -6.09 53.31 1.82
CA ALA A 137 -5.38 53.85 2.97
C ALA A 137 -5.67 53.15 4.31
N GLU A 138 -4.61 53.06 5.10
CA GLU A 138 -4.55 52.89 6.56
C GLU A 138 -4.95 51.52 7.16
N LYS A 139 -3.96 50.93 7.85
CA LYS A 139 -3.98 49.65 8.62
C LYS A 139 -4.14 48.37 7.80
N VAL A 140 -3.01 47.93 7.22
CA VAL A 140 -2.86 46.55 6.76
C VAL A 140 -2.43 45.69 7.95
N VAL A 141 -3.39 45.07 8.64
CA VAL A 141 -3.12 43.82 9.35
C VAL A 141 -3.00 42.76 8.26
N VAL A 142 -1.77 42.48 7.84
CA VAL A 142 -1.49 41.31 7.01
C VAL A 142 -1.71 40.11 7.91
N GLU A 143 -2.91 39.52 7.89
CA GLU A 143 -3.08 38.14 8.33
C GLU A 143 -2.32 37.29 7.32
N LYS A 144 -1.01 37.17 7.56
CA LYS A 144 -0.09 36.35 6.79
C LYS A 144 -0.53 34.92 7.06
N LYS A 145 -1.44 34.42 6.24
CA LYS A 145 -1.78 33.00 6.18
C LYS A 145 -0.49 32.32 5.73
N ILE A 146 0.33 31.92 6.70
CA ILE A 146 1.59 31.22 6.50
C ILE A 146 1.26 30.13 5.47
N PRO A 147 1.95 30.09 4.31
CA PRO A 147 1.71 29.04 3.33
C PRO A 147 1.88 27.74 4.09
N ARG A 148 0.78 27.00 4.22
CA ARG A 148 0.70 25.75 4.97
C ARG A 148 1.66 24.79 4.25
N ASN A 149 2.92 24.78 4.68
CA ASN A 149 3.99 24.08 4.01
C ASN A 149 3.61 22.59 3.98
N ASN A 150 3.86 21.92 2.86
CA ASN A 150 3.49 20.53 2.52
C ASN A 150 3.95 19.44 3.53
N TYR A 151 4.55 19.81 4.65
CA TYR A 151 5.06 18.90 5.68
C TYR A 151 3.96 18.29 6.56
N TYR A 152 2.77 18.91 6.61
CA TYR A 152 1.65 18.55 7.51
C TYR A 152 0.59 17.61 6.92
N ASP A 153 0.80 17.06 5.72
CA ASP A 153 -0.23 16.29 5.01
C ASP A 153 -0.13 14.77 5.21
N GLN A 154 0.92 14.29 5.88
CA GLN A 154 1.16 12.86 6.10
C GLN A 154 1.13 12.49 7.58
N ASP A 155 0.57 11.32 7.88
CA ASP A 155 0.54 10.80 9.24
C ASP A 155 1.97 10.50 9.75
N PRO A 156 2.27 10.78 11.04
CA PRO A 156 3.54 10.45 11.65
C PRO A 156 3.87 8.96 11.49
N LYS A 157 5.11 8.68 11.10
CA LYS A 157 5.62 7.32 10.86
C LYS A 157 6.68 6.96 11.89
N TYR A 158 6.92 5.67 12.09
CA TYR A 158 8.06 5.19 12.87
C TYR A 158 9.36 5.39 12.10
N HIS A 159 10.31 6.11 12.71
CA HIS A 159 11.64 6.37 12.16
C HIS A 159 12.69 5.31 12.58
N THR A 160 12.24 4.08 12.84
CA THR A 160 13.08 2.93 13.22
C THR A 160 13.67 2.24 12.01
N THR A 161 14.90 1.73 12.14
CA THR A 161 15.49 0.85 11.12
C THR A 161 14.81 -0.53 11.17
N PHE A 162 14.96 -1.33 10.12
CA PHE A 162 14.35 -2.67 10.09
C PHE A 162 14.75 -3.54 11.30
N TRP A 163 16.02 -3.54 11.70
CA TRP A 163 16.50 -4.33 12.83
C TRP A 163 15.89 -3.88 14.16
N GLN A 164 15.76 -2.56 14.37
CA GLN A 164 15.07 -2.02 15.54
C GLN A 164 13.58 -2.37 15.53
N SER A 165 12.95 -2.36 14.36
CA SER A 165 11.55 -2.75 14.21
C SER A 165 11.31 -4.23 14.56
N LEU A 166 12.30 -5.12 14.39
CA LEU A 166 12.18 -6.54 14.79
C LEU A 166 12.07 -6.72 16.30
N GLU A 167 12.56 -5.78 17.10
CA GLU A 167 12.39 -5.78 18.56
C GLU A 167 11.00 -5.25 18.96
N GLN A 168 10.30 -4.58 18.04
CA GLN A 168 8.99 -3.99 18.30
C GLN A 168 7.86 -4.97 17.97
N PRO A 169 6.78 -5.01 18.76
CA PRO A 169 5.66 -5.92 18.51
C PRO A 169 4.90 -5.59 17.23
N ASP A 170 4.98 -4.34 16.74
CA ASP A 170 4.15 -3.84 15.65
C ASP A 170 4.46 -4.56 14.32
N ILE A 171 5.73 -4.88 14.03
CA ILE A 171 6.09 -5.63 12.82
C ILE A 171 5.60 -7.09 12.89
N TRP A 172 5.64 -7.69 14.08
CA TRP A 172 5.16 -9.06 14.31
C TRP A 172 3.65 -9.16 14.22
N LEU A 173 2.91 -8.14 14.67
CA LEU A 173 1.46 -8.06 14.50
C LEU A 173 1.08 -7.96 13.01
N CYS A 174 1.82 -7.17 12.22
CA CYS A 174 1.66 -7.12 10.77
C CYS A 174 1.94 -8.49 10.13
N CYS A 175 3.06 -9.13 10.51
CA CYS A 175 3.47 -10.43 9.99
C CYS A 175 2.46 -11.53 10.33
N TRP A 176 1.95 -11.55 11.57
CA TRP A 176 0.91 -12.48 12.01
C TRP A 176 -0.40 -12.29 11.23
N ASN A 177 -0.82 -11.04 11.01
CA ASN A 177 -2.02 -10.76 10.23
C ASN A 177 -1.85 -11.20 8.76
N ALA A 178 -0.67 -11.00 8.18
CA ALA A 178 -0.35 -11.48 6.83
C ALA A 178 -0.37 -13.02 6.77
N LEU A 179 0.26 -13.71 7.72
CA LEU A 179 0.23 -15.16 7.86
C LEU A 179 -1.21 -15.67 7.92
N ALA A 180 -2.04 -15.11 8.79
CA ALA A 180 -3.40 -15.55 9.00
C ALA A 180 -4.30 -15.32 7.77
N THR A 181 -4.34 -14.09 7.27
CA THR A 181 -5.30 -13.71 6.21
C THR A 181 -4.85 -14.18 4.83
N TRP A 182 -3.57 -13.99 4.47
CA TRP A 182 -3.06 -14.45 3.17
C TRP A 182 -2.98 -15.98 3.15
N GLY A 183 -2.56 -16.58 4.27
CA GLY A 183 -2.57 -18.02 4.47
C GLY A 183 -3.94 -18.64 4.27
N CYS A 184 -4.94 -18.12 4.98
CA CYS A 184 -6.32 -18.57 4.83
C CYS A 184 -6.83 -18.41 3.40
N GLY A 185 -6.58 -17.25 2.77
CA GLY A 185 -6.93 -17.00 1.38
C GLY A 185 -6.28 -18.01 0.42
N MET A 186 -5.01 -18.35 0.63
CA MET A 186 -4.29 -19.36 -0.17
C MET A 186 -4.88 -20.76 0.03
N VAL A 187 -5.19 -21.17 1.27
CA VAL A 187 -5.81 -22.49 1.53
C VAL A 187 -7.15 -22.62 0.82
N VAL A 188 -8.02 -21.61 0.95
CA VAL A 188 -9.34 -21.62 0.33
C VAL A 188 -9.24 -21.58 -1.20
N ALA A 189 -8.35 -20.75 -1.76
CA ALA A 189 -8.20 -20.61 -3.20
C ALA A 189 -7.58 -21.86 -3.86
N PHE A 190 -6.44 -22.33 -3.35
CA PHE A 190 -5.69 -23.44 -3.94
C PHE A 190 -6.41 -24.78 -3.81
N ASN A 191 -7.23 -24.96 -2.76
CA ASN A 191 -7.97 -26.19 -2.52
C ASN A 191 -9.47 -26.04 -2.80
N SER A 192 -9.91 -24.97 -3.45
CA SER A 192 -11.33 -24.67 -3.70
C SER A 192 -12.11 -25.83 -4.32
N ALA A 193 -11.53 -26.52 -5.31
CA ALA A 193 -12.14 -27.69 -5.95
C ALA A 193 -12.30 -28.87 -4.98
N GLN A 194 -11.32 -29.12 -4.10
CA GLN A 194 -11.39 -30.16 -3.09
C GLN A 194 -12.41 -29.81 -2.00
N ILE A 195 -12.45 -28.55 -1.58
CA ILE A 195 -13.40 -28.04 -0.59
C ILE A 195 -14.83 -28.20 -1.11
N TYR A 196 -15.09 -27.72 -2.33
CA TYR A 196 -16.38 -27.88 -2.99
C TYR A 196 -16.77 -29.36 -3.09
N ARG A 197 -15.89 -30.20 -3.63
CA ARG A 197 -16.17 -31.61 -3.85
C ARG A 197 -16.43 -32.37 -2.55
N ALA A 198 -15.68 -32.07 -1.49
CA ALA A 198 -15.90 -32.67 -0.18
C ALA A 198 -17.23 -32.23 0.44
N LEU A 199 -17.58 -30.94 0.31
CA LEU A 199 -18.87 -30.43 0.77
C LEU A 199 -20.03 -31.01 -0.05
N ALA A 200 -19.86 -31.22 -1.34
CA ALA A 200 -20.88 -31.81 -2.23
C ALA A 200 -20.91 -33.35 -2.21
N ASN A 201 -20.40 -34.01 -1.17
CA ASN A 201 -20.37 -35.49 -1.04
C ASN A 201 -19.76 -36.21 -2.27
N ASP A 202 -18.60 -35.74 -2.74
CA ASP A 202 -17.88 -36.22 -3.94
C ASP A 202 -18.56 -35.94 -5.29
N VAL A 203 -19.72 -35.28 -5.29
CA VAL A 203 -20.36 -34.82 -6.53
C VAL A 203 -19.54 -33.67 -7.11
N TYR A 204 -19.01 -33.87 -8.32
CA TYR A 204 -18.18 -32.88 -9.00
C TYR A 204 -18.82 -32.45 -10.32
N GLU A 205 -19.28 -31.22 -10.35
CA GLU A 205 -19.72 -30.56 -11.58
C GLU A 205 -18.68 -29.52 -12.03
N SER A 206 -18.12 -29.71 -13.24
CA SER A 206 -17.09 -28.83 -13.79
C SER A 206 -17.56 -27.37 -13.93
N LYS A 207 -18.81 -27.16 -14.36
CA LYS A 207 -19.40 -25.82 -14.53
C LYS A 207 -19.47 -25.04 -13.22
N VAL A 208 -19.84 -25.73 -12.13
CA VAL A 208 -19.92 -25.15 -10.78
C VAL A 208 -18.53 -24.85 -10.23
N ASN A 209 -17.56 -25.73 -10.44
CA ASN A 209 -16.18 -25.47 -10.04
C ASN A 209 -15.60 -24.24 -10.75
N THR A 210 -15.85 -24.09 -12.06
CA THR A 210 -15.43 -22.89 -12.81
C THR A 210 -16.11 -21.63 -12.29
N MET A 211 -17.38 -21.70 -11.92
CA MET A 211 -18.09 -20.59 -11.25
C MET A 211 -17.43 -20.22 -9.92
N TYR A 212 -17.02 -21.19 -9.10
CA TYR A 212 -16.32 -20.91 -7.84
C TYR A 212 -14.94 -20.28 -8.06
N SER A 213 -14.16 -20.75 -9.02
CA SER A 213 -12.89 -20.10 -9.38
C SER A 213 -13.09 -18.65 -9.86
N ALA A 214 -14.17 -18.40 -10.62
CA ALA A 214 -14.52 -17.06 -11.07
C ALA A 214 -14.89 -16.15 -9.88
N ILE A 215 -15.77 -16.60 -8.96
CA ILE A 215 -16.18 -15.76 -7.83
C ILE A 215 -15.01 -15.46 -6.88
N ILE A 216 -14.09 -16.41 -6.66
CA ILE A 216 -12.88 -16.20 -5.87
C ILE A 216 -12.06 -15.05 -6.45
N SER A 217 -11.86 -15.06 -7.76
CA SER A 217 -11.09 -14.04 -8.48
C SER A 217 -11.76 -12.66 -8.42
N VAL A 218 -13.07 -12.61 -8.68
CA VAL A 218 -13.86 -11.37 -8.63
C VAL A 218 -13.89 -10.76 -7.24
N ALA A 219 -14.18 -11.57 -6.22
CA ALA A 219 -14.24 -11.11 -4.85
C ALA A 219 -12.88 -10.55 -4.39
N SER A 220 -11.77 -11.23 -4.74
CA SER A 220 -10.42 -10.74 -4.45
C SER A 220 -10.13 -9.38 -5.12
N ALA A 221 -10.49 -9.23 -6.39
CA ALA A 221 -10.34 -7.96 -7.10
C ALA A 221 -11.20 -6.85 -6.47
N LEU A 222 -12.44 -7.16 -6.10
CA LEU A 222 -13.33 -6.24 -5.41
C LEU A 222 -12.75 -5.81 -4.06
N GLY A 223 -12.21 -6.72 -3.27
CA GLY A 223 -11.55 -6.41 -1.99
C GLY A 223 -10.38 -5.43 -2.16
N ARG A 224 -9.56 -5.62 -3.19
CA ARG A 224 -8.46 -4.68 -3.54
C ARG A 224 -8.98 -3.30 -3.94
N LEU A 225 -10.01 -3.26 -4.79
CA LEU A 225 -10.65 -2.01 -5.21
C LEU A 225 -11.28 -1.26 -4.05
N THR A 226 -12.00 -1.97 -3.17
CA THR A 226 -12.61 -1.37 -1.98
C THR A 226 -11.57 -0.72 -1.08
N MET A 227 -10.42 -1.36 -0.86
CA MET A 227 -9.33 -0.74 -0.08
C MET A 227 -8.76 0.51 -0.78
N GLY A 228 -8.56 0.48 -2.09
CA GLY A 228 -8.08 1.65 -2.84
C GLY A 228 -9.06 2.82 -2.82
N VAL A 229 -10.36 2.56 -2.93
CA VAL A 229 -11.41 3.58 -2.76
C VAL A 229 -11.44 4.11 -1.34
N LEU A 230 -11.29 3.24 -0.33
CA LEU A 230 -11.21 3.65 1.07
C LEU A 230 -10.01 4.57 1.30
N GLU A 231 -8.83 4.21 0.81
CA GLU A 231 -7.63 5.06 0.89
C GLU A 231 -7.88 6.43 0.25
N PHE A 232 -8.47 6.46 -0.95
CA PHE A 232 -8.81 7.69 -1.64
C PHE A 232 -9.79 8.58 -0.86
N ILE A 233 -10.80 7.99 -0.21
CA ILE A 233 -11.73 8.72 0.65
C ILE A 233 -10.98 9.28 1.88
N LEU A 234 -10.15 8.47 2.51
CA LEU A 234 -9.39 8.86 3.71
C LEU A 234 -8.35 9.93 3.43
N SER A 235 -7.69 9.88 2.27
CA SER A 235 -6.67 10.87 1.90
C SER A 235 -7.23 12.26 1.60
N ARG A 236 -8.55 12.38 1.40
CA ARG A 236 -9.20 13.67 1.16
C ARG A 236 -9.67 14.36 2.44
N GLN A 237 -9.60 13.67 3.58
CA GLN A 237 -9.93 14.30 4.86
C GLN A 237 -8.77 15.19 5.34
N PRO A 238 -9.06 16.29 6.06
CA PRO A 238 -8.04 17.13 6.66
C PRO A 238 -7.09 16.32 7.54
N SER A 239 -5.79 16.61 7.49
CA SER A 239 -4.77 15.85 8.21
C SER A 239 -4.98 15.78 9.73
N GLU A 240 -5.57 16.82 10.32
CA GLU A 240 -5.88 16.88 11.76
C GLU A 240 -6.93 15.83 12.19
N THR A 241 -7.98 15.65 11.39
CA THR A 241 -9.13 14.77 11.73
C THR A 241 -9.12 13.43 11.00
N ARG A 242 -8.22 13.26 10.02
CA ARG A 242 -8.09 12.03 9.23
C ARG A 242 -7.87 10.82 10.15
N PRO A 243 -8.69 9.76 10.03
CA PRO A 243 -8.44 8.52 10.75
C PRO A 243 -7.23 7.80 10.14
N VAL A 244 -6.44 7.16 11.00
CA VAL A 244 -5.25 6.40 10.57
C VAL A 244 -5.65 5.23 9.67
N ILE A 245 -4.88 4.99 8.61
CA ILE A 245 -5.17 3.94 7.61
C ILE A 245 -5.29 2.54 8.21
N THR A 246 -4.65 2.30 9.36
CA THR A 246 -4.68 1.02 10.09
C THR A 246 -6.07 0.61 10.57
N ILE A 247 -7.06 1.52 10.57
CA ILE A 247 -8.46 1.19 10.89
C ILE A 247 -9.05 0.14 9.92
N ALA A 248 -8.54 0.10 8.69
CA ALA A 248 -8.95 -0.87 7.67
C ALA A 248 -8.35 -2.26 7.93
N PHE A 249 -7.26 -2.37 8.68
CA PHE A 249 -6.49 -3.61 8.84
C PHE A 249 -7.29 -4.79 9.43
N PRO A 250 -8.17 -4.63 10.45
CA PRO A 250 -9.02 -5.72 10.94
C PRO A 250 -10.14 -6.15 9.99
N VAL A 251 -10.52 -5.32 9.02
CA VAL A 251 -11.65 -5.60 8.11
C VAL A 251 -11.41 -6.86 7.29
N SER A 252 -10.18 -7.09 6.83
CA SER A 252 -9.84 -8.31 6.08
C SER A 252 -10.07 -9.58 6.90
N SER A 253 -9.58 -9.60 8.14
CA SER A 253 -9.70 -10.74 9.06
C SER A 253 -11.16 -10.99 9.47
N ILE A 254 -11.96 -9.93 9.66
CA ILE A 254 -13.41 -10.05 9.90
C ILE A 254 -14.11 -10.69 8.70
N CYS A 255 -13.81 -10.23 7.48
CA CYS A 255 -14.36 -10.84 6.27
C CYS A 255 -13.95 -12.31 6.11
N MET A 256 -12.70 -12.68 6.44
CA MET A 256 -12.27 -14.10 6.47
C MET A 256 -13.09 -14.93 7.45
N VAL A 257 -13.26 -14.44 8.68
CA VAL A 257 -14.04 -15.14 9.72
C VAL A 257 -15.47 -15.37 9.24
N ILE A 258 -16.12 -14.35 8.67
CA ILE A 258 -17.47 -14.48 8.09
C ILE A 258 -17.50 -15.55 6.99
N GLY A 259 -16.54 -15.50 6.06
CA GLY A 259 -16.44 -16.49 4.97
C GLY A 259 -16.27 -17.92 5.47
N LEU A 260 -15.40 -18.13 6.47
CA LEU A 260 -15.17 -19.44 7.09
C LEU A 260 -16.39 -19.94 7.87
N ILE A 261 -17.12 -19.05 8.55
CA ILE A 261 -18.39 -19.39 9.21
C ILE A 261 -19.39 -19.89 8.18
N PHE A 262 -19.53 -19.23 7.02
CA PHE A 262 -20.41 -19.73 5.96
C PHE A 262 -19.97 -21.11 5.44
N LEU A 263 -18.67 -21.32 5.18
CA LEU A 263 -18.16 -22.62 4.76
C LEU A 263 -18.38 -23.72 5.82
N LEU A 264 -18.37 -23.36 7.11
CA LEU A 264 -18.63 -24.27 8.22
C LEU A 264 -20.11 -24.46 8.54
N ALA A 265 -20.97 -23.49 8.32
CA ALA A 265 -22.37 -23.54 8.73
C ALA A 265 -23.25 -24.15 7.63
N LEU A 266 -22.94 -23.86 6.36
CA LEU A 266 -23.82 -24.22 5.25
C LEU A 266 -23.91 -25.74 5.04
N PRO A 267 -25.09 -26.23 4.63
CA PRO A 267 -25.31 -27.65 4.37
C PRO A 267 -24.60 -28.09 3.09
N LEU A 268 -24.18 -29.35 3.10
CA LEU A 268 -23.36 -30.03 2.08
C LEU A 268 -23.87 -29.84 0.64
N GLU A 269 -25.18 -29.86 0.45
CA GLU A 269 -25.79 -29.84 -0.89
C GLU A 269 -26.19 -28.43 -1.37
N SER A 270 -25.99 -27.40 -0.55
CA SER A 270 -26.41 -26.05 -0.92
C SER A 270 -25.37 -25.36 -1.81
N LYS A 271 -25.83 -24.77 -2.93
CA LYS A 271 -25.02 -23.86 -3.76
C LYS A 271 -24.61 -22.57 -3.01
N ALA A 272 -25.16 -22.35 -1.82
CA ALA A 272 -24.88 -21.21 -0.95
C ALA A 272 -23.41 -21.15 -0.48
N ILE A 273 -22.62 -22.23 -0.60
CA ILE A 273 -21.18 -22.23 -0.29
C ILE A 273 -20.40 -21.16 -1.08
N VAL A 274 -20.96 -20.67 -2.19
CA VAL A 274 -20.47 -19.52 -2.95
C VAL A 274 -20.26 -18.28 -2.08
N ILE A 275 -21.10 -18.05 -1.07
CA ILE A 275 -21.02 -16.91 -0.16
C ILE A 275 -19.75 -17.01 0.69
N GLY A 276 -19.43 -18.23 1.16
CA GLY A 276 -18.20 -18.51 1.90
C GLY A 276 -16.95 -18.24 1.07
N PHE A 277 -16.92 -18.72 -0.19
CA PHE A 277 -15.84 -18.42 -1.13
C PHE A 277 -15.72 -16.93 -1.44
N PHE A 278 -16.84 -16.23 -1.58
CA PHE A 278 -16.85 -14.79 -1.83
C PHE A 278 -16.19 -14.01 -0.68
N PHE A 279 -16.69 -14.14 0.55
CA PHE A 279 -16.13 -13.39 1.69
C PHE A 279 -14.68 -13.79 1.99
N SER A 280 -14.35 -15.08 1.89
CA SER A 280 -12.98 -15.59 2.07
C SER A 280 -12.00 -15.11 0.98
N SER A 281 -12.50 -14.72 -0.18
CA SER A 281 -11.63 -14.18 -1.24
C SER A 281 -11.59 -12.66 -1.22
N PHE A 282 -12.72 -12.03 -0.88
CA PHE A 282 -12.83 -10.57 -0.68
C PHE A 282 -11.86 -10.09 0.39
N GLY A 283 -11.90 -10.67 1.60
CA GLY A 283 -11.00 -10.21 2.65
C GLY A 283 -9.52 -10.57 2.39
N ASN A 284 -9.24 -11.62 1.59
CA ASN A 284 -7.88 -11.92 1.14
C ASN A 284 -7.39 -10.80 0.22
N GLY A 285 -8.15 -10.47 -0.83
CA GLY A 285 -7.85 -9.35 -1.72
C GLY A 285 -7.69 -8.02 -0.99
N PHE A 286 -8.61 -7.73 -0.06
CA PHE A 286 -8.53 -6.56 0.82
C PHE A 286 -7.24 -6.56 1.65
N SER A 287 -6.85 -7.70 2.23
CA SER A 287 -5.62 -7.84 3.02
C SER A 287 -4.36 -7.54 2.20
N TRP A 288 -4.27 -8.04 0.97
CA TRP A 288 -3.14 -7.76 0.07
C TRP A 288 -2.94 -6.26 -0.14
N ALA A 289 -4.02 -5.53 -0.46
CA ALA A 289 -3.97 -4.09 -0.65
C ALA A 289 -3.71 -3.34 0.67
N CYS A 290 -4.41 -3.72 1.73
CA CYS A 290 -4.34 -3.04 3.02
C CYS A 290 -2.97 -3.17 3.69
N THR A 291 -2.31 -4.33 3.56
CA THR A 291 -0.98 -4.57 4.14
C THR A 291 0.08 -3.69 3.48
N ALA A 292 0.07 -3.58 2.15
CA ALA A 292 1.01 -2.72 1.44
C ALA A 292 0.92 -1.26 1.90
N LEU A 293 -0.31 -0.75 2.01
CA LEU A 293 -0.59 0.61 2.47
C LEU A 293 -0.24 0.82 3.95
N THR A 294 -0.57 -0.15 4.80
CA THR A 294 -0.29 -0.09 6.24
C THR A 294 1.21 -0.05 6.49
N VAL A 295 1.98 -0.94 5.87
CA VAL A 295 3.44 -0.96 6.05
C VAL A 295 4.08 0.35 5.56
N HIS A 296 3.64 0.86 4.42
CA HIS A 296 4.12 2.14 3.87
C HIS A 296 3.75 3.36 4.75
N SER A 297 2.62 3.28 5.47
CA SER A 297 2.15 4.36 6.33
C SER A 297 2.76 4.30 7.73
N VAL A 298 3.05 3.10 8.24
CA VAL A 298 3.57 2.91 9.60
C VAL A 298 5.09 3.13 9.66
N PHE A 299 5.87 2.67 8.68
CA PHE A 299 7.33 2.72 8.73
C PHE A 299 7.89 3.75 7.73
N ALA A 300 8.80 4.61 8.20
CA ALA A 300 9.45 5.62 7.35
C ALA A 300 10.71 5.10 6.65
N LYS A 301 11.53 4.33 7.37
CA LYS A 301 12.81 3.80 6.87
C LYS A 301 12.64 2.36 6.40
N ASP A 302 13.45 1.95 5.42
CA ASP A 302 13.52 0.56 4.94
C ASP A 302 12.15 -0.05 4.57
N ILE A 303 11.25 0.71 3.94
CA ILE A 303 9.86 0.26 3.67
C ILE A 303 9.83 -1.07 2.91
N GLY A 304 10.72 -1.22 1.92
CA GLY A 304 10.84 -2.45 1.13
C GLY A 304 11.18 -3.67 1.98
N LYS A 305 12.06 -3.54 2.99
CA LYS A 305 12.42 -4.64 3.89
C LYS A 305 11.24 -5.04 4.79
N HIS A 306 10.55 -4.05 5.37
CA HIS A 306 9.37 -4.29 6.21
C HIS A 306 8.25 -4.98 5.42
N TYR A 307 8.00 -4.54 4.18
CA TYR A 307 6.97 -5.15 3.34
C TYR A 307 7.36 -6.58 2.91
N ASN A 308 8.61 -6.78 2.49
CA ASN A 308 9.11 -8.10 2.12
C ASN A 308 9.08 -9.08 3.31
N PHE A 309 9.29 -8.60 4.54
CA PHE A 309 9.18 -9.42 5.74
C PHE A 309 7.76 -10.02 5.93
N MET A 310 6.71 -9.37 5.43
CA MET A 310 5.34 -9.93 5.47
C MET A 310 5.21 -11.24 4.68
N TYR A 311 6.01 -11.42 3.62
CA TYR A 311 6.04 -12.67 2.86
C TYR A 311 6.63 -13.84 3.65
N VAL A 312 7.41 -13.58 4.70
CA VAL A 312 7.84 -14.64 5.64
C VAL A 312 6.61 -15.23 6.32
N GLY A 313 5.68 -14.40 6.77
CA GLY A 313 4.39 -14.84 7.30
C GLY A 313 3.59 -15.66 6.29
N ALA A 314 3.55 -15.21 5.03
CA ALA A 314 2.89 -15.94 3.95
C ALA A 314 3.52 -17.32 3.68
N PHE A 315 4.86 -17.39 3.67
CA PHE A 315 5.60 -18.64 3.49
C PHE A 315 5.34 -19.62 4.64
N ILE A 316 5.40 -19.14 5.88
CA ILE A 316 5.04 -19.95 7.06
C ILE A 316 3.60 -20.45 6.93
N ALA A 317 2.67 -19.63 6.44
CA ALA A 317 1.28 -20.04 6.27
C ALA A 317 1.09 -21.15 5.22
N VAL A 318 1.82 -21.12 4.12
CA VAL A 318 1.77 -22.20 3.10
C VAL A 318 2.20 -23.53 3.73
N ILE A 319 3.19 -23.52 4.61
CA ILE A 319 3.65 -24.73 5.30
C ILE A 319 2.65 -25.12 6.40
N ALA A 320 2.43 -24.24 7.37
CA ALA A 320 1.66 -24.54 8.57
C ALA A 320 0.16 -24.72 8.28
N LEU A 321 -0.47 -23.80 7.53
CA LEU A 321 -1.92 -23.81 7.30
C LEU A 321 -2.30 -24.66 6.08
N ASN A 322 -1.57 -24.54 4.97
CA ASN A 322 -1.94 -25.27 3.75
C ASN A 322 -1.45 -26.72 3.77
N ARG A 323 -0.14 -26.96 3.95
CA ARG A 323 0.40 -28.32 3.93
C ARG A 323 -0.05 -29.13 5.14
N PHE A 324 0.23 -28.65 6.36
CA PHE A 324 -0.10 -29.38 7.60
C PHE A 324 -1.56 -29.18 8.02
N GLY A 325 -2.03 -27.93 8.04
CA GLY A 325 -3.37 -27.60 8.52
C GLY A 325 -4.50 -28.15 7.64
N TYR A 326 -4.37 -28.07 6.32
CA TYR A 326 -5.38 -28.53 5.37
C TYR A 326 -5.03 -29.88 4.74
N GLY A 327 -3.87 -29.98 4.08
CA GLY A 327 -3.50 -31.14 3.27
C GLY A 327 -3.46 -32.45 4.05
N GLU A 328 -2.68 -32.51 5.14
CA GLU A 328 -2.58 -33.74 5.94
C GLU A 328 -3.90 -34.11 6.63
N ASN A 329 -4.66 -33.11 7.10
CA ASN A 329 -5.97 -33.35 7.68
C ASN A 329 -6.96 -33.92 6.66
N TYR A 330 -6.95 -33.39 5.44
CA TYR A 330 -7.78 -33.88 4.35
C TYR A 330 -7.38 -35.32 3.96
N ASP A 331 -6.09 -35.59 3.77
CA ASP A 331 -5.58 -36.92 3.41
C ASP A 331 -5.86 -37.96 4.49
N ARG A 332 -5.78 -37.57 5.77
CA ARG A 332 -6.14 -38.44 6.90
C ARG A 332 -7.61 -38.84 6.84
N GLN A 333 -8.50 -37.89 6.58
CA GLN A 333 -9.94 -38.18 6.45
C GLN A 333 -10.25 -38.98 5.18
N ALA A 334 -9.54 -38.72 4.07
CA ALA A 334 -9.69 -39.49 2.84
C ALA A 334 -9.34 -40.98 3.04
N LYS A 335 -8.29 -41.27 3.83
CA LYS A 335 -7.92 -42.64 4.21
C LYS A 335 -8.96 -43.30 5.13
N LEU A 336 -9.52 -42.55 6.08
CA LEU A 336 -10.60 -43.07 6.95
C LEU A 336 -11.86 -43.39 6.14
N ASN A 337 -12.25 -42.53 5.20
CA ASN A 337 -13.36 -42.82 4.28
C ASN A 337 -13.10 -44.07 3.45
N ARG A 338 -11.88 -44.22 2.89
CA ARG A 338 -11.47 -45.41 2.15
C ARG A 338 -11.64 -46.69 2.98
N ASP A 339 -11.17 -46.67 4.22
CA ASP A 339 -11.21 -47.85 5.10
C ASP A 339 -12.66 -48.19 5.47
N ALA A 340 -13.50 -47.17 5.69
CA ALA A 340 -14.94 -47.36 5.91
C ALA A 340 -15.66 -47.92 4.67
N ASP A 341 -15.31 -47.47 3.47
CA ASP A 341 -15.89 -47.99 2.22
C ASP A 341 -15.49 -49.44 1.97
N LEU A 342 -14.21 -49.78 2.18
CA LEU A 342 -13.72 -51.16 2.09
C LEU A 342 -14.43 -52.08 3.09
N ALA A 343 -14.59 -51.65 4.34
CA ALA A 343 -15.31 -52.41 5.36
C ALA A 343 -16.80 -52.61 5.02
N ALA A 344 -17.41 -51.65 4.31
CA ALA A 344 -18.79 -51.72 3.84
C ALA A 344 -18.95 -52.46 2.50
N GLY A 345 -17.86 -52.98 1.91
CA GLY A 345 -17.88 -53.64 0.59
C GLY A 345 -18.18 -52.70 -0.59
N ARG A 346 -17.98 -51.38 -0.42
CA ARG A 346 -18.18 -50.35 -1.45
C ARG A 346 -16.87 -50.03 -2.17
N THR A 347 -16.97 -49.47 -3.37
CA THR A 347 -15.82 -48.96 -4.10
C THR A 347 -15.26 -47.71 -3.39
N PRO A 348 -13.98 -47.72 -2.96
CA PRO A 348 -13.42 -46.59 -2.23
C PRO A 348 -13.23 -45.37 -3.14
N ILE A 349 -13.56 -44.19 -2.63
CA ILE A 349 -13.43 -42.91 -3.35
C ILE A 349 -12.02 -42.28 -3.31
N TYR A 350 -11.04 -42.96 -2.73
CA TYR A 350 -9.65 -42.51 -2.57
C TYR A 350 -8.98 -42.15 -3.93
N PRO A 351 -8.17 -41.08 -4.03
CA PRO A 351 -7.63 -40.20 -2.98
C PRO A 351 -8.55 -39.05 -2.55
N ARG A 352 -9.84 -39.12 -2.89
CA ARG A 352 -10.80 -38.05 -2.60
C ARG A 352 -11.51 -38.29 -1.28
N CYS A 353 -12.05 -37.22 -0.71
CA CYS A 353 -12.75 -37.24 0.56
C CYS A 353 -14.15 -36.67 0.37
N ALA A 354 -15.15 -37.36 0.93
CA ALA A 354 -16.55 -36.97 0.89
C ALA A 354 -17.05 -36.63 2.28
N GLY A 355 -17.82 -35.56 2.37
CA GLY A 355 -18.46 -35.13 3.60
C GLY A 355 -17.74 -33.98 4.29
N LYS A 356 -18.51 -33.30 5.13
CA LYS A 356 -18.08 -32.09 5.84
C LYS A 356 -16.89 -32.31 6.77
N LYS A 357 -16.75 -33.52 7.32
CA LYS A 357 -15.63 -33.91 8.20
C LYS A 357 -14.26 -33.79 7.52
N CYS A 358 -14.19 -33.91 6.20
CA CYS A 358 -12.95 -33.77 5.42
C CYS A 358 -12.35 -32.37 5.49
N VAL A 359 -13.19 -31.34 5.65
CA VAL A 359 -12.77 -29.93 5.61
C VAL A 359 -13.02 -29.19 6.92
N ALA A 360 -13.95 -29.66 7.75
CA ALA A 360 -14.39 -28.97 8.96
C ALA A 360 -13.24 -28.65 9.92
N ASN A 361 -12.35 -29.62 10.19
CA ASN A 361 -11.23 -29.40 11.11
C ASN A 361 -10.30 -28.29 10.61
N SER A 362 -9.97 -28.31 9.31
CA SER A 362 -9.13 -27.30 8.67
C SER A 362 -9.80 -25.92 8.72
N MET A 363 -11.10 -25.84 8.46
CA MET A 363 -11.84 -24.57 8.53
C MET A 363 -11.91 -24.02 9.96
N VAL A 364 -12.03 -24.87 10.98
CA VAL A 364 -11.98 -24.45 12.40
C VAL A 364 -10.59 -23.91 12.76
N ILE A 365 -9.52 -24.57 12.32
CA ILE A 365 -8.15 -24.08 12.52
C ILE A 365 -7.99 -22.69 11.90
N LEU A 366 -8.40 -22.52 10.64
CA LEU A 366 -8.34 -21.23 9.96
C LEU A 366 -9.20 -20.16 10.66
N LEU A 367 -10.36 -20.55 11.19
CA LEU A 367 -11.25 -19.65 11.91
C LEU A 367 -10.57 -19.10 13.17
N CYS A 368 -9.99 -19.99 13.98
CA CYS A 368 -9.26 -19.61 15.19
C CYS A 368 -8.08 -18.69 14.86
N VAL A 369 -7.28 -19.03 13.84
CA VAL A 369 -6.14 -18.21 13.42
C VAL A 369 -6.59 -16.82 12.97
N ASN A 370 -7.65 -16.70 12.16
CA ASN A 370 -8.18 -15.40 11.77
C ASN A 370 -8.81 -14.62 12.93
N ALA A 371 -9.40 -15.29 13.92
CA ALA A 371 -9.89 -14.63 15.13
C ALA A 371 -8.74 -13.96 15.91
N THR A 372 -7.60 -14.65 16.06
CA THR A 372 -6.40 -14.04 16.66
C THR A 372 -5.84 -12.90 15.81
N ALA A 373 -5.98 -12.97 14.48
CA ALA A 373 -5.58 -11.88 13.59
C ALA A 373 -6.47 -10.64 13.75
N ILE A 374 -7.77 -10.78 14.05
CA ILE A 374 -8.64 -9.64 14.41
C ILE A 374 -8.11 -8.95 15.67
N VAL A 375 -7.76 -9.73 16.70
CA VAL A 375 -7.18 -9.19 17.94
C VAL A 375 -5.86 -8.49 17.65
N GLY A 376 -4.95 -9.14 16.90
CA GLY A 376 -3.64 -8.58 16.57
C GLY A 376 -3.68 -7.32 15.71
N SER A 377 -4.53 -7.30 14.68
CA SER A 377 -4.71 -6.14 13.80
C SER A 377 -5.38 -4.97 14.53
N THR A 378 -6.35 -5.25 15.41
CA THR A 378 -6.98 -4.23 16.26
C THR A 378 -5.99 -3.69 17.28
N TRP A 379 -5.16 -4.55 17.89
CA TRP A 379 -4.09 -4.13 18.79
C TRP A 379 -3.08 -3.21 18.08
N LEU A 380 -2.64 -3.58 16.88
CA LEU A 380 -1.77 -2.74 16.05
C LEU A 380 -2.42 -1.37 15.78
N HIS A 381 -3.70 -1.37 15.36
CA HIS A 381 -4.44 -0.14 15.11
C HIS A 381 -4.47 0.76 16.35
N LEU A 382 -4.78 0.21 17.53
CA LEU A 382 -4.84 0.97 18.77
C LEU A 382 -3.47 1.55 19.16
N ARG A 383 -2.39 0.78 19.03
CA ARG A 383 -1.02 1.25 19.31
C ARG A 383 -0.61 2.37 18.38
N TYR A 384 -0.75 2.16 17.08
CA TYR A 384 -0.37 3.14 16.08
C TYR A 384 -1.24 4.39 16.14
N ARG A 385 -2.56 4.24 16.37
CA ARG A 385 -3.47 5.38 16.57
C ARG A 385 -3.05 6.21 17.79
N ARG A 386 -2.70 5.58 18.91
CA ARG A 386 -2.21 6.31 20.10
C ARG A 386 -0.93 7.07 19.81
N PHE A 387 0.01 6.45 19.09
CA PHE A 387 1.24 7.11 18.65
C PHE A 387 0.96 8.34 17.77
N VAL A 388 0.15 8.18 16.72
CA VAL A 388 -0.20 9.26 15.80
C VAL A 388 -0.89 10.41 16.52
N LEU A 389 -1.88 10.12 17.38
CA LEU A 389 -2.59 11.16 18.13
C LEU A 389 -1.65 11.92 19.07
N LYS A 390 -0.76 11.21 19.78
CA LYS A 390 0.22 11.86 20.66
C LYS A 390 1.12 12.80 19.86
N ARG A 391 1.64 12.34 18.71
CA ARG A 391 2.57 13.13 17.90
C ARG A 391 1.88 14.31 17.21
N ARG A 392 0.61 14.19 16.82
CA ARG A 392 -0.19 15.31 16.31
C ARG A 392 -0.34 16.41 17.37
N VAL A 393 -0.65 16.06 18.62
CA VAL A 393 -0.78 17.02 19.73
C VAL A 393 0.56 17.70 20.04
N GLU A 394 1.65 16.94 20.14
CA GLU A 394 3.01 17.49 20.36
C GLU A 394 3.34 18.53 19.28
N CYS A 395 3.06 18.21 18.02
CA CYS A 395 3.32 19.09 16.89
C CYS A 395 2.45 20.36 16.90
N THR A 396 1.18 20.27 17.33
CA THR A 396 0.33 21.45 17.50
C THR A 396 0.86 22.39 18.57
N VAL A 397 1.33 21.85 19.70
CA VAL A 397 1.91 22.64 20.80
C VAL A 397 3.23 23.30 20.36
N GLU A 398 4.11 22.57 19.68
CA GLU A 398 5.36 23.12 19.13
C GLU A 398 5.07 24.27 18.14
N LEU A 399 4.03 24.15 17.32
CA LEU A 399 3.63 25.18 16.37
C LEU A 399 3.08 26.44 17.07
N GLU A 400 2.27 26.26 18.12
CA GLU A 400 1.78 27.38 18.93
C GLU A 400 2.93 28.11 19.62
N ASN A 401 3.91 27.39 20.17
CA ASN A 401 5.10 27.98 20.75
C ASN A 401 5.94 28.73 19.71
N CYS A 402 6.19 28.17 18.52
CA CYS A 402 6.93 28.88 17.46
C CYS A 402 6.19 30.16 17.04
N ARG A 403 4.85 30.13 17.01
CA ARG A 403 4.04 31.31 16.67
C ARG A 403 4.17 32.40 17.73
N LEU A 404 4.19 32.05 19.01
CA LEU A 404 4.38 33.00 20.11
C LEU A 404 5.78 33.62 20.09
N ASP A 405 6.82 32.81 19.82
CA ASP A 405 8.21 33.28 19.73
C ASP A 405 8.40 34.27 18.58
N VAL A 406 7.81 34.00 17.41
CA VAL A 406 7.83 34.92 16.26
C VAL A 406 7.11 36.23 16.58
N GLN A 407 5.96 36.17 17.26
CA GLN A 407 5.22 37.37 17.68
C GLN A 407 6.02 38.20 18.70
N GLN A 408 6.74 37.57 19.62
CA GLN A 408 7.62 38.27 20.55
C GLN A 408 8.81 38.91 19.83
N ALA A 409 9.42 38.22 18.86
CA ALA A 409 10.52 38.77 18.06
C ALA A 409 10.10 40.00 17.23
N GLU A 410 8.91 39.97 16.61
CA GLU A 410 8.37 41.13 15.86
C GLU A 410 8.06 42.33 16.76
N ASN A 411 7.64 42.09 18.01
CA ASN A 411 7.37 43.16 18.99
C ASN A 411 8.65 43.81 19.54
N VAL A 412 9.79 43.11 19.54
CA VAL A 412 11.07 43.61 20.07
C VAL A 412 11.89 44.38 19.02
N GLN A 413 11.83 43.99 17.74
CA GLN A 413 12.45 44.73 16.63
C GLN A 413 11.61 44.66 15.35
N PRO A 414 10.81 45.71 15.04
CA PRO A 414 10.04 45.75 13.79
C PRO A 414 11.00 45.92 12.60
N GLY A 415 11.25 44.82 11.86
CA GLY A 415 12.02 44.85 10.61
C GLY A 415 13.02 43.71 10.37
N LEU A 416 13.20 42.77 11.31
CA LEU A 416 14.06 41.60 11.07
C LEU A 416 13.28 40.53 10.27
N ASN A 417 13.84 40.06 9.16
CA ASN A 417 13.25 38.99 8.33
C ASN A 417 13.12 37.68 9.15
N SER A 418 11.98 37.49 9.80
CA SER A 418 11.61 36.39 10.72
C SER A 418 11.38 35.03 10.03
N VAL A 419 11.75 34.88 8.77
CA VAL A 419 11.35 33.73 7.93
C VAL A 419 12.14 32.45 8.23
N ASN A 420 13.31 32.53 8.84
CA ASN A 420 14.20 31.36 9.01
C ASN A 420 14.08 30.62 10.35
N MET A 421 13.31 31.11 11.32
CA MET A 421 13.37 30.55 12.69
C MET A 421 12.68 29.19 12.88
N CYS A 422 11.63 28.85 12.11
CA CYS A 422 10.93 27.57 12.28
C CYS A 422 11.41 26.47 11.29
N SER A 423 12.51 26.67 10.54
CA SER A 423 12.94 25.73 9.48
C SER A 423 14.09 24.78 9.87
N GLU A 424 14.80 25.00 10.98
CA GLU A 424 16.07 24.30 11.27
C GLU A 424 15.98 23.19 12.34
N THR A 425 14.80 22.88 12.87
CA THR A 425 14.63 21.79 13.86
C THR A 425 13.81 20.63 13.31
N HIS A 426 14.31 19.93 12.29
CA HIS A 426 13.84 18.59 11.90
C HIS A 426 14.96 17.73 11.31
#